data_AF-A0A2E3DPQ6-F1
#
_entry.id   AF-A0A2E3DPQ6-F1
#
_cell.length_a   1.000
_cell.length_b   1.000
_cell.length_c   1.000
_cell.angle_alpha   90.00
_cell.angle_beta   90.00
_cell.angle_gamma   90.00
#
_symmetry.space_group_name_H-M   'P 1'
#
loop_
_entity.id
_entity.type
_entity.pdbx_description
1 polymer ?
#
loop_
_entity_poly.entity_id
_entity_poly.type
_entity_poly.pdbx_seq_one_letter_code
_entity_poly.pdbx_strand_id
1 'polypeptide(L)'
;MAEDISNQEVDTELTDNGADFQAPYLGDKSMPQWDTAGLIDAPKFTFKKWIGMLGPGLILGGAAIGGGEWLVGPQVTAQYGGALLWLATLSIIGQVIYNLEISRYTLYCGEPIFTGKFRTRPGKNIWTICYLILDAGSIFPYLAMTAAIPLFAALFGLVPTPEDGEAVVNLFGMELSHAATVKTFGLSIFAVALIPLIIGGKIHVALKWVMGFKIVTVMGFLLILAIGWSSVGTWTEIFSGFVKVGTVPVERVDDMNGNGVLDAGEDWDGDGVLDVVEPKFVVGDGAVVESIEVDVNPDDDIQPGRLENVAVRDESGEYVEKITVAKSVGGLAAGDYFVRFDNDGNGFVDVDGDDERDGASVANVISDV
;
A
#
# COMPACT_ATOMS: atom_id res chain seq x y z
N MET A 1 22.31 29.16 8.57
CA MET A 1 23.05 29.64 9.75
C MET A 1 22.05 29.68 10.88
N ALA A 2 22.16 28.78 11.85
CA ALA A 2 21.38 28.86 13.07
C ALA A 2 21.87 30.10 13.83
N GLU A 3 20.97 31.01 14.17
CA GLU A 3 21.28 32.04 15.15
C GLU A 3 21.69 31.34 16.45
N ASP A 4 22.73 31.88 17.09
CA ASP A 4 23.26 31.40 18.35
C ASP A 4 22.14 31.41 19.41
N ILE A 5 21.68 30.21 19.77
CA ILE A 5 20.59 29.97 20.74
C ILE A 5 20.99 30.40 22.15
N SER A 6 22.25 30.80 22.36
CA SER A 6 22.79 31.28 23.64
C SER A 6 22.13 32.57 24.16
N ASN A 7 21.44 33.33 23.31
CA ASN A 7 20.94 34.67 23.62
C ASN A 7 19.40 34.80 23.71
N GLN A 8 18.65 33.71 23.84
CA GLN A 8 17.27 33.85 24.30
C GLN A 8 17.30 34.10 25.81
N GLU A 9 16.89 35.30 26.24
CA GLU A 9 16.60 35.58 27.65
C GLU A 9 15.53 34.58 28.12
N VAL A 10 15.99 33.52 28.80
CA VAL A 10 15.12 32.58 29.50
C VAL A 10 14.61 33.34 30.71
N ASP A 11 13.28 33.49 30.83
CA ASP A 11 12.67 34.11 32.00
C ASP A 11 12.95 33.26 33.24
N THR A 12 13.99 33.64 34.00
CA THR A 12 14.54 32.82 35.07
C THR A 12 13.55 32.55 36.20
N GLU A 13 12.53 33.41 36.37
CA GLU A 13 11.50 33.26 37.39
C GLU A 13 10.48 32.16 37.07
N LEU A 14 10.22 31.87 35.79
CA LEU A 14 9.34 30.77 35.35
C LEU A 14 10.06 29.42 35.27
N THR A 15 11.40 29.45 35.29
CA THR A 15 12.25 28.26 35.17
C THR A 15 12.86 27.76 36.48
N ASP A 16 12.66 28.51 37.58
CA ASP A 16 13.15 28.11 38.91
C ASP A 16 12.21 27.05 39.49
N ASN A 17 12.50 25.79 39.15
CA ASN A 17 11.98 24.65 39.88
C ASN A 17 12.60 24.73 41.28
N GLY A 18 12.02 25.52 42.18
CA GLY A 18 12.63 25.90 43.45
C GLY A 18 13.35 24.74 44.14
N ALA A 19 14.46 25.02 44.82
CA ALA A 19 15.56 24.10 45.19
C ALA A 19 15.20 22.69 45.71
N ASP A 20 13.97 22.45 46.13
CA ASP A 20 13.45 21.18 46.65
C ASP A 20 12.66 20.34 45.62
N PHE A 21 12.46 20.80 44.38
CA PHE A 21 11.70 20.06 43.37
C PHE A 21 12.48 18.84 42.85
N GLN A 22 11.94 17.65 43.12
CA GLN A 22 12.43 16.39 42.58
C GLN A 22 11.44 15.84 41.55
N ALA A 23 11.95 15.49 40.36
CA ALA A 23 11.13 14.84 39.35
C ALA A 23 10.56 13.50 39.86
N PRO A 24 9.31 13.16 39.50
CA PRO A 24 8.73 11.87 39.86
C PRO A 24 9.56 10.72 39.28
N TYR A 25 9.70 9.63 40.05
CA TYR A 25 10.34 8.42 39.57
C TYR A 25 9.33 7.60 38.73
N LEU A 26 9.41 7.77 37.41
CA LEU A 26 8.50 7.11 36.48
C LEU A 26 9.05 5.77 35.98
N GLY A 27 8.22 4.74 36.11
CA GLY A 27 8.52 3.40 35.62
C GLY A 27 9.39 2.57 36.57
N ASP A 28 10.30 1.79 35.98
CA ASP A 28 11.18 0.88 36.70
C ASP A 28 12.31 1.64 37.43
N LYS A 29 12.58 1.28 38.69
CA LYS A 29 13.64 1.86 39.55
C LYS A 29 15.07 1.69 39.05
N SER A 30 15.27 0.98 37.94
CA SER A 30 16.55 0.88 37.26
C SER A 30 16.76 1.93 36.17
N MET A 31 15.72 2.70 35.80
CA MET A 31 15.82 3.78 34.83
C MET A 31 16.09 5.11 35.53
N PRO A 32 16.93 6.00 35.00
CA PRO A 32 17.22 7.28 35.64
C PRO A 32 15.96 8.15 35.78
N GLN A 33 15.88 8.97 36.84
CA GLN A 33 14.85 9.99 36.94
C GLN A 33 15.05 11.06 35.86
N TRP A 34 14.00 11.82 35.57
CA TRP A 34 14.14 12.98 34.69
C TRP A 34 14.97 14.07 35.36
N ASP A 35 15.83 14.70 34.57
CA ASP A 35 16.49 15.92 34.98
C ASP A 35 15.48 17.05 35.06
N THR A 36 15.65 17.94 36.03
CA THR A 36 14.78 19.08 36.24
C THR A 36 15.47 20.33 35.71
N ALA A 37 14.85 20.98 34.74
CA ALA A 37 15.24 22.28 34.23
C ALA A 37 13.96 23.05 33.90
N GLY A 38 14.03 24.37 33.88
CA GLY A 38 12.92 25.13 33.37
C GLY A 38 12.78 25.01 31.86
N LEU A 39 11.54 25.07 31.39
CA LEU A 39 11.24 25.03 29.97
C LEU A 39 11.65 26.35 29.32
N ILE A 40 12.25 26.27 28.14
CA ILE A 40 12.51 27.45 27.31
C ILE A 40 11.18 28.05 26.83
N ASP A 41 11.21 29.36 26.53
CA ASP A 41 10.06 30.04 25.94
C ASP A 41 9.64 29.41 24.61
N ALA A 42 8.32 29.37 24.38
CA ALA A 42 7.77 28.88 23.14
C ALA A 42 8.31 29.70 21.95
N PRO A 43 8.79 29.05 20.87
CA PRO A 43 9.33 29.75 19.73
C PRO A 43 8.26 30.64 19.08
N LYS A 44 8.56 31.94 18.94
CA LYS A 44 7.69 32.88 18.23
C LYS A 44 7.64 32.51 16.75
N PHE A 45 6.47 32.08 16.27
CA PHE A 45 6.25 31.75 14.87
C PHE A 45 6.27 33.01 14.00
N THR A 46 7.07 32.98 12.94
CA THR A 46 7.12 34.00 11.89
C THR A 46 7.03 33.29 10.56
N PHE A 47 6.46 33.91 9.53
CA PHE A 47 6.33 33.32 8.20
C PHE A 47 7.66 32.76 7.64
N LYS A 48 8.77 33.48 7.85
CA LYS A 48 10.12 33.00 7.49
C LYS A 48 10.52 31.72 8.24
N LYS A 49 10.22 31.63 9.54
CA LYS A 49 10.49 30.44 10.36
C LYS A 49 9.63 29.27 9.92
N TRP A 50 8.36 29.52 9.58
CA TRP A 50 7.45 28.51 9.04
C TRP A 50 7.97 27.90 7.72
N ILE A 51 8.38 28.74 6.76
CA ILE A 51 9.02 28.25 5.52
C ILE A 51 10.32 27.50 5.82
N GLY A 52 11.12 27.97 6.77
CA GLY A 52 12.35 27.28 7.19
C GLY A 52 12.11 25.88 7.74
N MET A 53 10.94 25.61 8.32
CA MET A 53 10.55 24.29 8.83
C MET A 53 10.06 23.32 7.76
N LEU A 54 9.63 23.82 6.58
CA LEU A 54 9.21 22.96 5.47
C LEU A 54 10.34 22.08 4.94
N GLY A 55 11.59 22.58 4.93
CA GLY A 55 12.75 21.82 4.45
C GLY A 55 12.99 20.54 5.25
N PRO A 56 13.21 20.62 6.57
CA PRO A 56 13.32 19.44 7.44
C PRO A 56 12.05 18.57 7.42
N GLY A 57 10.86 19.18 7.43
CA GLY A 57 9.59 18.45 7.39
C GLY A 57 9.42 17.63 6.11
N LEU A 58 9.81 18.16 4.95
CA LEU A 58 9.75 17.46 3.67
C LEU A 58 10.75 16.30 3.61
N ILE A 59 11.95 16.46 4.19
CA ILE A 59 12.95 15.39 4.25
C ILE A 59 12.44 14.25 5.16
N LEU A 60 11.91 14.60 6.33
CA LEU A 60 11.34 13.63 7.28
C LEU A 60 10.11 12.93 6.68
N GLY A 61 9.22 13.69 6.02
CA GLY A 61 8.07 13.15 5.29
C GLY A 61 8.51 12.21 4.18
N GLY A 62 9.47 12.61 3.36
CA GLY A 62 10.04 11.74 2.32
C GLY A 62 10.63 10.44 2.86
N ALA A 63 11.29 10.52 4.02
CA ALA A 63 11.88 9.34 4.69
C ALA A 63 10.83 8.42 5.30
N ALA A 64 9.67 8.96 5.68
CA ALA A 64 8.54 8.20 6.19
C ALA A 64 7.75 7.48 5.08
N ILE A 65 7.91 7.86 3.80
CA ILE A 65 7.24 7.18 2.69
C ILE A 65 8.09 5.97 2.23
N GLY A 66 7.71 4.78 2.71
CA GLY A 66 8.30 3.50 2.38
C GLY A 66 7.77 2.89 1.09
N GLY A 67 8.38 1.78 0.64
CA GLY A 67 7.96 1.12 -0.61
C GLY A 67 6.62 0.39 -0.51
N GLY A 68 6.13 0.08 0.70
CA GLY A 68 4.79 -0.48 0.90
C GLY A 68 3.70 0.51 0.53
N GLU A 69 3.80 1.76 0.98
CA GLU A 69 2.83 2.81 0.66
C GLU A 69 2.85 3.20 -0.84
N TRP A 70 4.02 3.13 -1.48
CA TRP A 70 4.18 3.41 -2.92
C TRP A 70 3.53 2.38 -3.84
N LEU A 71 3.36 1.13 -3.38
CA LEU A 71 2.76 0.06 -4.18
C LEU A 71 1.31 -0.18 -3.76
N VAL A 72 1.08 -0.38 -2.46
CA VAL A 72 -0.23 -0.77 -1.93
C VAL A 72 -1.24 0.38 -2.06
N GLY A 73 -0.83 1.62 -1.81
CA GLY A 73 -1.74 2.77 -1.91
C GLY A 73 -2.35 2.92 -3.31
N PRO A 74 -1.52 3.02 -4.37
CA PRO A 74 -2.01 3.05 -5.74
C PRO A 74 -2.76 1.79 -6.15
N GLN A 75 -2.29 0.60 -5.76
CA GLN A 75 -2.99 -0.66 -6.07
C GLN A 75 -4.41 -0.68 -5.50
N VAL A 76 -4.56 -0.37 -4.21
CA VAL A 76 -5.87 -0.33 -3.53
C VAL A 76 -6.77 0.75 -4.14
N THR A 77 -6.20 1.91 -4.49
CA THR A 77 -6.97 3.00 -5.11
C THR A 77 -7.35 2.70 -6.56
N ALA A 78 -6.52 1.94 -7.28
CA ALA A 78 -6.82 1.49 -8.64
C ALA A 78 -7.89 0.40 -8.64
N GLN A 79 -7.86 -0.53 -7.68
CA GLN A 79 -8.82 -1.63 -7.57
C GLN A 79 -10.17 -1.20 -6.99
N TYR A 80 -10.18 -0.23 -6.06
CA TYR A 80 -11.38 0.09 -5.29
C TYR A 80 -11.77 1.57 -5.35
N GLY A 81 -11.17 2.33 -6.26
CA GLY A 81 -11.40 3.77 -6.41
C GLY A 81 -11.23 4.54 -5.10
N GLY A 82 -12.14 5.49 -4.88
CA GLY A 82 -12.19 6.30 -3.66
C GLY A 82 -12.76 5.61 -2.43
N ALA A 83 -13.25 4.36 -2.53
CA ALA A 83 -14.08 3.73 -1.50
C ALA A 83 -13.36 3.50 -0.16
N LEU A 84 -12.05 3.26 -0.18
CA LEU A 84 -11.25 3.00 1.03
C LEU A 84 -10.49 4.24 1.56
N LEU A 85 -10.55 5.37 0.86
CA LEU A 85 -9.77 6.56 1.22
C LEU A 85 -10.19 7.19 2.56
N TRP A 86 -11.41 6.92 3.05
CA TRP A 86 -11.81 7.38 4.40
C TRP A 86 -11.01 6.70 5.52
N LEU A 87 -10.51 5.47 5.30
CA LEU A 87 -9.56 4.83 6.24
C LEU A 87 -8.22 5.55 6.23
N ALA A 88 -7.78 6.06 5.06
CA ALA A 88 -6.60 6.91 4.98
C ALA A 88 -6.79 8.20 5.79
N THR A 89 -7.98 8.82 5.78
CA THR A 89 -8.29 9.96 6.66
C THR A 89 -8.13 9.62 8.13
N LEU A 90 -8.69 8.51 8.59
CA LEU A 90 -8.54 8.06 9.99
C LEU A 90 -7.07 7.80 10.35
N SER A 91 -6.32 7.17 9.43
CA SER A 91 -4.89 6.94 9.59
C SER A 91 -4.12 8.25 9.69
N ILE A 92 -4.38 9.23 8.81
CA ILE A 92 -3.75 10.56 8.84
C ILE A 92 -4.04 11.27 10.17
N ILE A 93 -5.30 11.31 10.60
CA ILE A 93 -5.68 11.93 11.89
C ILE A 93 -4.95 11.24 13.04
N GLY A 94 -4.98 9.92 13.09
CA GLY A 94 -4.31 9.13 14.12
C GLY A 94 -2.80 9.37 14.14
N GLN A 95 -2.15 9.36 12.99
CA GLN A 95 -0.72 9.63 12.84
C GLN A 95 -0.36 11.06 13.25
N VAL A 96 -1.16 12.06 12.88
CA VAL A 96 -0.93 13.46 13.28
C VAL A 96 -1.01 13.59 14.79
N ILE A 97 -2.07 13.08 15.43
CA ILE A 97 -2.23 13.11 16.88
C ILE A 97 -1.06 12.39 17.55
N TYR A 98 -0.76 11.16 17.13
CA TYR A 98 0.31 10.35 17.70
C TYR A 98 1.68 11.03 17.58
N ASN A 99 2.05 11.52 16.38
CA ASN A 99 3.33 12.18 16.16
C ASN A 99 3.46 13.50 16.94
N LEU A 100 2.36 14.24 17.11
CA LEU A 100 2.32 15.44 17.94
C LEU A 100 2.55 15.09 19.41
N GLU A 101 1.89 14.06 19.95
CA GLU A 101 2.07 13.65 21.35
C GLU A 101 3.48 13.11 21.62
N ILE A 102 4.05 12.35 20.68
CA ILE A 102 5.45 11.91 20.75
C ILE A 102 6.40 13.09 20.78
N SER A 103 6.19 14.07 19.91
CA SER A 103 7.04 15.26 19.84
C SER A 103 6.93 16.07 21.14
N ARG A 104 5.73 16.26 21.68
CA ARG A 104 5.49 16.92 22.97
C ARG A 104 6.18 16.19 24.11
N TYR A 105 6.07 14.87 24.15
CA TYR A 105 6.73 14.05 25.15
C TYR A 105 8.24 14.25 25.14
N THR A 106 8.87 14.17 23.96
CA THR A 106 10.32 14.35 23.85
C THR A 106 10.77 15.78 24.17
N LEU A 107 9.99 16.80 23.80
CA LEU A 107 10.28 18.19 24.17
C LEU A 107 10.13 18.45 25.67
N TYR A 108 9.16 17.81 26.32
CA TYR A 108 8.89 18.01 27.75
C TYR A 108 9.86 17.23 28.64
N CYS A 109 10.13 15.96 28.32
CA CYS A 109 10.92 15.06 29.16
C CYS A 109 12.41 15.06 28.82
N GLY A 110 12.79 15.61 27.66
CA GLY A 110 14.17 15.58 27.17
C GLY A 110 14.67 14.19 26.71
N GLU A 111 13.80 13.16 26.71
CA GLU A 111 14.16 11.81 26.30
C GLU A 111 13.36 11.31 25.07
N PRO A 112 13.91 10.37 24.28
CA PRO A 112 13.19 9.78 23.16
C PRO A 112 11.96 8.99 23.63
N ILE A 113 10.89 9.00 22.82
CA ILE A 113 9.66 8.26 23.15
C ILE A 113 9.87 6.76 23.40
N PHE A 114 10.83 6.12 22.74
CA PHE A 114 11.12 4.70 22.97
C PHE A 114 11.57 4.45 24.42
N THR A 115 12.42 5.32 24.97
CA THR A 115 12.78 5.30 26.40
C THR A 115 11.55 5.54 27.27
N GLY A 116 10.69 6.48 26.88
CA GLY A 116 9.45 6.76 27.59
C GLY A 116 8.50 5.56 27.67
N LYS A 117 8.36 4.80 26.58
CA LYS A 117 7.54 3.58 26.57
C LYS A 117 8.11 2.51 27.51
N PHE A 118 9.42 2.41 27.67
CA PHE A 118 10.00 1.51 28.67
C PHE A 118 9.62 1.84 30.13
N ARG A 119 9.23 3.09 30.40
CA ARG A 119 8.73 3.53 31.70
C ARG A 119 7.25 3.18 31.91
N THR A 120 6.51 2.80 30.87
CA THR A 120 5.09 2.42 30.99
C THR A 120 4.94 0.92 31.20
N ARG A 121 3.81 0.51 31.79
CA ARG A 121 3.42 -0.91 31.84
C ARG A 121 3.23 -1.40 30.38
N PRO A 122 3.64 -2.62 30.00
CA PRO A 122 4.05 -3.75 30.83
C PRO A 122 5.52 -3.76 31.30
N GLY A 123 6.29 -2.71 31.01
CA GLY A 123 7.66 -2.50 31.49
C GLY A 123 8.74 -2.79 30.45
N LYS A 124 9.96 -2.31 30.72
CA LYS A 124 11.09 -2.32 29.78
C LYS A 124 11.37 -3.67 29.12
N ASN A 125 11.33 -4.78 29.86
CA ASN A 125 11.71 -6.09 29.31
C ASN A 125 10.75 -6.54 28.21
N ILE A 126 9.45 -6.34 28.41
CA ILE A 126 8.43 -6.73 27.43
C ILE A 126 8.49 -5.78 26.24
N TRP A 127 8.55 -4.47 26.49
CA TRP A 127 8.67 -3.49 25.41
C TRP A 127 9.93 -3.71 24.56
N THR A 128 11.06 -4.06 25.17
CA THR A 128 12.28 -4.42 24.43
C THR A 128 12.05 -5.61 23.52
N ILE A 129 11.43 -6.69 24.03
CA ILE A 129 11.11 -7.86 23.19
C ILE A 129 10.15 -7.47 22.06
N CYS A 130 9.11 -6.71 22.35
CA CYS A 130 8.18 -6.23 21.33
C CYS A 130 8.88 -5.42 20.24
N TYR A 131 9.77 -4.49 20.59
CA TYR A 131 10.52 -3.72 19.59
C TYR A 131 11.49 -4.58 18.82
N LEU A 132 12.19 -5.52 19.44
CA LEU A 132 13.07 -6.42 18.72
C LEU A 132 12.30 -7.27 17.70
N ILE A 133 11.08 -7.72 18.03
CA ILE A 133 10.22 -8.46 17.10
C ILE A 133 9.77 -7.55 15.94
N LEU A 134 9.31 -6.33 16.24
CA LEU A 134 8.88 -5.37 15.21
C LEU A 134 10.05 -4.96 14.30
N ASP A 135 11.23 -4.71 14.87
CA ASP A 135 12.43 -4.34 14.12
C ASP A 135 13.00 -5.52 13.32
N ALA A 136 12.85 -6.77 13.78
CA ALA A 136 13.34 -7.94 13.05
C ALA A 136 12.78 -8.01 11.62
N GLY A 137 11.51 -7.61 11.42
CA GLY A 137 10.89 -7.50 10.09
C GLY A 137 11.53 -6.44 9.20
N SER A 138 12.08 -5.38 9.79
CA SER A 138 12.72 -4.26 9.05
C SER A 138 14.13 -4.59 8.53
N ILE A 139 14.76 -5.66 9.02
CA ILE A 139 16.13 -6.05 8.64
C ILE A 139 16.18 -6.67 7.24
N PHE A 140 15.08 -7.27 6.78
CA PHE A 140 15.04 -7.92 5.48
C PHE A 140 15.01 -6.88 4.36
N PRO A 141 15.83 -7.05 3.30
CA PRO A 141 15.94 -6.09 2.19
C PRO A 141 14.76 -6.19 1.20
N TYR A 142 13.53 -6.33 1.73
CA TYR A 142 12.31 -6.48 0.94
C TYR A 142 12.12 -5.31 -0.04
N LEU A 143 12.41 -4.08 0.39
CA LEU A 143 12.32 -2.89 -0.46
C LEU A 143 13.28 -2.93 -1.67
N ALA A 144 14.45 -3.56 -1.52
CA ALA A 144 15.37 -3.72 -2.63
C ALA A 144 14.87 -4.78 -3.63
N MET A 145 14.21 -5.83 -3.13
CA MET A 145 13.56 -6.85 -3.96
C MET A 145 12.36 -6.29 -4.72
N THR A 146 11.51 -5.48 -4.09
CA THR A 146 10.37 -4.85 -4.78
C THR A 146 10.81 -3.83 -5.82
N ALA A 147 11.95 -3.17 -5.62
CA ALA A 147 12.55 -2.29 -6.65
C ALA A 147 13.19 -3.06 -7.81
N ALA A 148 13.54 -4.33 -7.63
CA ALA A 148 14.16 -5.15 -8.67
C ALA A 148 13.20 -5.54 -9.79
N ILE A 149 11.91 -5.73 -9.48
CA ILE A 149 10.85 -6.08 -10.44
C ILE A 149 10.67 -4.98 -11.50
N PRO A 150 10.40 -3.70 -11.16
CA PRO A 150 10.27 -2.65 -12.17
C PRO A 150 11.60 -2.37 -12.89
N LEU A 151 12.75 -2.57 -12.24
CA LEU A 151 14.04 -2.49 -12.93
C LEU A 151 14.19 -3.58 -13.99
N PHE A 152 13.79 -4.81 -13.66
CA PHE A 152 13.75 -5.92 -14.61
C PHE A 152 12.83 -5.58 -15.79
N ALA A 153 11.60 -5.17 -15.51
CA ALA A 153 10.63 -4.82 -16.54
C ALA A 153 11.12 -3.67 -17.44
N ALA A 154 11.77 -2.65 -16.87
CA ALA A 154 12.33 -1.53 -17.61
C ALA A 154 13.50 -1.93 -18.53
N LEU A 155 14.30 -2.93 -18.15
CA LEU A 155 15.46 -3.38 -18.93
C LEU A 155 15.10 -4.40 -20.01
N PHE A 156 14.15 -5.31 -19.72
CA PHE A 156 13.81 -6.43 -20.60
C PHE A 156 12.48 -6.26 -21.32
N GLY A 157 11.65 -5.28 -20.94
CA GLY A 157 10.34 -5.02 -21.56
C GLY A 157 9.27 -6.07 -21.26
N LEU A 158 9.49 -6.90 -20.23
CA LEU A 158 8.58 -7.97 -19.80
C LEU A 158 8.52 -8.05 -18.29
N VAL A 159 7.37 -8.46 -17.75
CA VAL A 159 7.17 -8.65 -16.32
C VAL A 159 7.89 -9.94 -15.90
N PRO A 160 8.74 -9.93 -14.86
CA PRO A 160 9.41 -11.16 -14.42
C PRO A 160 8.38 -12.15 -13.87
N THR A 161 8.57 -13.42 -14.21
CA THR A 161 7.85 -14.60 -13.70
C THR A 161 8.83 -15.50 -12.95
N PRO A 162 9.19 -15.17 -11.69
CA PRO A 162 10.17 -15.96 -10.92
C PRO A 162 9.75 -17.41 -10.65
N GLU A 163 8.46 -17.71 -10.73
CA GLU A 163 7.85 -19.02 -10.49
C GLU A 163 8.05 -19.95 -11.70
N ASP A 164 8.13 -19.39 -12.89
CA ASP A 164 8.41 -20.13 -14.12
C ASP A 164 9.91 -20.44 -14.23
N GLY A 165 10.25 -21.71 -13.99
CA GLY A 165 11.62 -22.20 -14.02
C GLY A 165 12.28 -22.17 -15.41
N GLU A 166 11.48 -22.07 -16.48
CA GLU A 166 11.95 -22.03 -17.87
C GLU A 166 12.12 -20.59 -18.38
N ALA A 167 11.59 -19.60 -17.65
CA ALA A 167 11.66 -18.21 -18.06
C ALA A 167 13.07 -17.63 -17.86
N VAL A 168 13.74 -17.32 -18.98
CA VAL A 168 15.14 -16.87 -19.03
C VAL A 168 15.29 -15.54 -19.76
N VAL A 169 16.24 -14.73 -19.28
CA VAL A 169 16.69 -13.51 -19.96
C VAL A 169 18.19 -13.53 -20.18
N ASN A 170 18.63 -12.87 -21.26
CA ASN A 170 20.04 -12.67 -21.53
C ASN A 170 20.54 -11.41 -20.82
N LEU A 171 21.39 -11.59 -19.81
CA LEU A 171 22.05 -10.49 -19.12
C LEU A 171 23.57 -10.58 -19.34
N PHE A 172 24.14 -9.59 -20.03
CA PHE A 172 25.57 -9.53 -20.38
C PHE A 172 26.09 -10.79 -21.11
N GLY A 173 25.28 -11.42 -21.95
CA GLY A 173 25.66 -12.63 -22.68
C GLY A 173 25.50 -13.93 -21.88
N MET A 174 24.96 -13.87 -20.66
CA MET A 174 24.62 -15.05 -19.86
C MET A 174 23.10 -15.22 -19.81
N GLU A 175 22.63 -16.45 -20.02
CA GLU A 175 21.22 -16.81 -19.83
C GLU A 175 20.98 -17.06 -18.34
N LEU A 176 20.11 -16.25 -17.74
CA LEU A 176 19.75 -16.33 -16.34
C LEU A 176 18.23 -16.45 -16.22
N SER A 177 17.75 -17.26 -15.28
CA SER A 177 16.33 -17.31 -15.00
C SER A 177 15.80 -15.98 -14.48
N HIS A 178 14.50 -15.73 -14.66
CA HIS A 178 13.82 -14.56 -14.11
C HIS A 178 14.07 -14.43 -12.60
N ALA A 179 13.93 -15.53 -11.86
CA ALA A 179 14.19 -15.57 -10.42
C ALA A 179 15.64 -15.20 -10.06
N ALA A 180 16.63 -15.72 -10.78
CA ALA A 180 18.03 -15.41 -10.53
C ALA A 180 18.34 -13.94 -10.84
N THR A 181 17.77 -13.40 -11.90
CA THR A 181 17.96 -12.02 -12.33
C THR A 181 17.36 -11.04 -11.32
N VAL A 182 16.11 -11.25 -10.90
CA VAL A 182 15.45 -10.41 -9.90
C VAL A 182 16.20 -10.44 -8.57
N LYS A 183 16.64 -11.61 -8.10
CA LYS A 183 17.46 -11.71 -6.87
C LYS A 183 18.79 -10.97 -7.00
N THR A 184 19.45 -11.09 -8.16
CA THR A 184 20.72 -10.40 -8.43
C THR A 184 20.52 -8.89 -8.43
N PHE A 185 19.46 -8.40 -9.08
CA PHE A 185 19.10 -6.98 -9.06
C PHE A 185 18.76 -6.49 -7.66
N GLY A 186 17.96 -7.22 -6.89
CA GLY A 186 17.62 -6.85 -5.52
C GLY A 186 18.85 -6.74 -4.62
N LEU A 187 19.75 -7.73 -4.67
CA LEU A 187 21.01 -7.69 -3.93
C LEU A 187 21.92 -6.54 -4.40
N SER A 188 21.96 -6.26 -5.70
CA SER A 188 22.76 -5.17 -6.27
C SER A 188 22.21 -3.81 -5.82
N ILE A 189 20.90 -3.61 -5.88
CA ILE A 189 20.23 -2.40 -5.40
C ILE A 189 20.52 -2.21 -3.91
N PHE A 190 20.40 -3.27 -3.11
CA PHE A 190 20.74 -3.22 -1.68
C PHE A 190 22.19 -2.79 -1.46
N ALA A 191 23.16 -3.39 -2.17
CA ALA A 191 24.56 -3.01 -2.06
C ALA A 191 24.82 -1.55 -2.48
N VAL A 192 24.19 -1.09 -3.57
CA VAL A 192 24.28 0.30 -4.05
C VAL A 192 23.67 1.27 -3.04
N ALA A 193 22.57 0.90 -2.39
CA ALA A 193 21.92 1.72 -1.36
C ALA A 193 22.82 1.95 -0.12
N LEU A 194 23.84 1.10 0.11
CA LEU A 194 24.83 1.30 1.16
C LEU A 194 25.90 2.34 0.80
N ILE A 195 26.14 2.63 -0.49
CA ILE A 195 27.21 3.54 -0.94
C ILE A 195 27.05 4.95 -0.35
N PRO A 196 25.86 5.60 -0.34
CA PRO A 196 25.68 6.90 0.28
C PRO A 196 26.00 6.92 1.79
N LEU A 197 25.88 5.78 2.47
CA LEU A 197 26.16 5.66 3.91
C LEU A 197 27.67 5.63 4.22
N ILE A 198 28.50 5.23 3.25
CA ILE A 198 29.97 5.14 3.41
C ILE A 198 30.61 6.53 3.39
N ILE A 199 29.97 7.53 2.78
CA ILE A 199 30.46 8.91 2.69
C ILE A 199 30.16 9.66 4.00
N GLY A 200 30.83 9.22 5.08
CA GLY A 200 30.55 9.55 6.48
C GLY A 200 30.69 11.03 6.86
N GLY A 201 31.33 11.86 6.04
CA GLY A 201 31.54 13.27 6.36
C GLY A 201 30.27 14.12 6.33
N LYS A 202 29.25 13.72 5.55
CA LYS A 202 28.01 14.50 5.34
C LYS A 202 26.79 13.63 4.98
N ILE A 203 26.56 12.52 5.68
CA ILE A 203 25.42 11.60 5.43
C ILE A 203 24.10 12.38 5.31
N HIS A 204 23.85 13.34 6.21
CA HIS A 204 22.65 14.16 6.17
C HIS A 204 22.50 14.97 4.88
N VAL A 205 23.59 15.50 4.33
CA VAL A 205 23.57 16.26 3.08
C VAL A 205 23.33 15.34 1.89
N ALA A 206 23.96 14.16 1.87
CA ALA A 206 23.73 13.15 0.83
C ALA A 206 22.27 12.69 0.82
N LEU A 207 21.73 12.32 1.99
CA LEU A 207 20.32 11.92 2.14
C LEU A 207 19.37 13.04 1.73
N LYS A 208 19.65 14.30 2.12
CA LYS A 208 18.83 15.44 1.71
C LYS A 208 18.73 15.56 0.19
N TRP A 209 19.83 15.40 -0.54
CA TRP A 209 19.82 15.50 -2.00
C TRP A 209 19.11 14.31 -2.65
N VAL A 210 19.37 13.08 -2.20
CA VAL A 210 18.72 11.87 -2.72
C VAL A 210 17.20 11.94 -2.51
N MET A 211 16.76 12.27 -1.30
CA MET A 211 15.34 12.36 -0.96
C MET A 211 14.66 13.53 -1.67
N GLY A 212 15.33 14.69 -1.74
CA GLY A 212 14.82 15.85 -2.48
C GLY A 212 14.65 15.55 -3.97
N PHE A 213 15.64 14.90 -4.59
CA PHE A 213 15.56 14.46 -5.98
C PHE A 213 14.41 13.46 -6.18
N LYS A 214 14.30 12.44 -5.34
CA LYS A 214 13.21 11.45 -5.39
C LYS A 214 11.85 12.16 -5.37
N ILE A 215 11.61 13.04 -4.40
CA ILE A 215 10.33 13.74 -4.25
C ILE A 215 10.04 14.59 -5.49
N VAL A 216 10.98 15.44 -5.92
CA VAL A 216 10.75 16.36 -7.05
C VAL A 216 10.52 15.59 -8.34
N THR A 217 11.36 14.60 -8.63
CA THR A 217 11.28 13.84 -9.88
C THR A 217 10.05 12.95 -9.92
N VAL A 218 9.84 12.12 -8.88
CA VAL A 218 8.74 11.15 -8.89
C VAL A 218 7.39 11.85 -8.70
N MET A 219 7.25 12.75 -7.73
CA MET A 219 5.98 13.45 -7.54
C MET A 219 5.70 14.44 -8.67
N GLY A 220 6.73 15.09 -9.22
CA GLY A 220 6.57 15.94 -10.39
C GLY A 220 6.10 15.15 -11.61
N PHE A 221 6.70 13.98 -11.88
CA PHE A 221 6.29 13.09 -12.96
C PHE A 221 4.85 12.59 -12.79
N LEU A 222 4.50 12.08 -11.61
CA LEU A 222 3.15 11.60 -11.34
C LEU A 222 2.11 12.70 -11.38
N LEU A 223 2.45 13.93 -10.96
CA LEU A 223 1.55 15.08 -11.08
C LEU A 223 1.29 15.44 -12.55
N ILE A 224 2.32 15.38 -13.41
CA ILE A 224 2.16 15.58 -14.85
C ILE A 224 1.23 14.51 -15.44
N LEU A 225 1.43 13.24 -15.10
CA LEU A 225 0.55 12.16 -15.55
C LEU A 225 -0.88 12.35 -15.05
N ALA A 226 -1.06 12.63 -13.76
CA ALA A 226 -2.37 12.87 -13.17
C ALA A 226 -3.09 14.02 -13.88
N ILE A 227 -2.43 15.16 -14.12
CA ILE A 227 -3.07 16.29 -14.81
C ILE A 227 -3.34 15.98 -16.30
N GLY A 228 -2.45 15.25 -16.97
CA GLY A 228 -2.55 14.97 -18.40
C GLY A 228 -3.52 13.85 -18.79
N TRP A 229 -3.72 12.87 -17.92
CA TRP A 229 -4.41 11.61 -18.23
C TRP A 229 -5.53 11.22 -17.25
N SER A 230 -5.97 12.11 -16.36
CA SER A 230 -7.15 11.86 -15.51
C SER A 230 -8.33 12.77 -15.85
N SER A 231 -9.53 12.30 -15.53
CA SER A 231 -10.77 13.06 -15.71
C SER A 231 -11.13 13.85 -14.44
N VAL A 232 -11.97 14.88 -14.59
CA VAL A 232 -12.51 15.62 -13.44
C VAL A 232 -13.31 14.68 -12.52
N GLY A 233 -13.98 13.66 -13.09
CA GLY A 233 -14.68 12.63 -12.33
C GLY A 233 -13.75 11.92 -11.35
N THR A 234 -12.61 11.41 -11.84
CA THR A 234 -11.59 10.73 -11.03
C THR A 234 -11.11 11.60 -9.88
N TRP A 235 -10.85 12.90 -10.12
CA TRP A 235 -10.47 13.82 -9.03
C TRP A 235 -11.57 13.96 -7.98
N THR A 236 -12.82 14.12 -8.40
CA THR A 236 -13.95 14.25 -7.46
C THR A 236 -14.16 12.97 -6.66
N GLU A 237 -14.00 11.81 -7.28
CA GLU A 237 -14.14 10.52 -6.64
C GLU A 237 -13.05 10.31 -5.58
N ILE A 238 -11.78 10.51 -5.93
CA ILE A 238 -10.64 10.40 -5.02
C ILE A 238 -10.80 11.37 -3.84
N PHE A 239 -11.06 12.67 -4.11
CA PHE A 239 -11.17 13.66 -3.04
C PHE A 239 -12.41 13.45 -2.15
N SER A 240 -13.54 13.02 -2.73
CA SER A 240 -14.72 12.70 -1.94
C SER A 240 -14.54 11.40 -1.13
N GLY A 241 -13.74 10.46 -1.60
CA GLY A 241 -13.39 9.22 -0.91
C GLY A 241 -12.86 9.43 0.51
N PHE A 242 -12.06 10.48 0.75
CA PHE A 242 -11.55 10.82 2.08
C PHE A 242 -12.65 11.11 3.13
N VAL A 243 -13.87 11.43 2.70
CA VAL A 243 -15.00 11.74 3.59
C VAL A 243 -16.18 10.76 3.49
N LYS A 244 -16.10 9.78 2.59
CA LYS A 244 -17.10 8.70 2.43
C LYS A 244 -16.97 7.64 3.54
N VAL A 245 -17.22 8.04 4.80
CA VAL A 245 -17.05 7.14 5.95
C VAL A 245 -17.99 5.93 5.85
N GLY A 246 -17.43 4.73 5.99
CA GLY A 246 -18.20 3.49 5.99
C GLY A 246 -18.48 2.91 4.60
N THR A 247 -17.97 3.53 3.52
CA THR A 247 -17.96 2.86 2.23
C THR A 247 -16.99 1.69 2.28
N VAL A 248 -17.47 0.54 1.83
CA VAL A 248 -16.66 -0.65 1.57
C VAL A 248 -16.67 -0.86 0.06
N PRO A 249 -15.58 -1.38 -0.53
CA PRO A 249 -15.58 -1.77 -1.93
C PRO A 249 -16.71 -2.76 -2.14
N VAL A 250 -17.56 -2.45 -3.10
CA VAL A 250 -18.52 -3.35 -3.68
C VAL A 250 -18.10 -3.49 -5.13
N GLU A 251 -17.70 -4.69 -5.56
CA GLU A 251 -17.73 -5.02 -6.98
C GLU A 251 -19.21 -5.08 -7.32
N ARG A 252 -19.75 -3.92 -7.70
CA ARG A 252 -21.16 -3.73 -7.93
C ARG A 252 -21.39 -4.00 -9.41
N VAL A 253 -22.33 -4.88 -9.69
CA VAL A 253 -22.88 -5.09 -11.04
C VAL A 253 -23.47 -3.77 -11.53
N ASP A 254 -23.09 -3.35 -12.72
CA ASP A 254 -23.66 -2.17 -13.37
C ASP A 254 -25.08 -2.47 -13.85
N ASP A 255 -25.37 -3.69 -14.32
CA ASP A 255 -26.73 -4.14 -14.67
C ASP A 255 -27.64 -4.32 -13.44
N MET A 256 -27.96 -3.22 -12.78
CA MET A 256 -28.80 -3.19 -11.57
C MET A 256 -30.22 -3.67 -11.83
N ASN A 257 -30.66 -3.64 -13.08
CA ASN A 257 -32.03 -3.93 -13.45
C ASN A 257 -32.18 -5.20 -14.31
N GLY A 258 -31.08 -5.93 -14.53
CA GLY A 258 -31.04 -7.23 -15.17
C GLY A 258 -31.44 -7.21 -16.64
N ASN A 259 -31.27 -6.07 -17.33
CA ASN A 259 -31.70 -5.91 -18.72
C ASN A 259 -30.59 -6.17 -19.75
N GLY A 260 -29.36 -6.41 -19.30
CA GLY A 260 -28.19 -6.64 -20.14
C GLY A 260 -27.76 -5.41 -20.95
N VAL A 261 -28.05 -4.21 -20.47
CA VAL A 261 -27.70 -2.93 -21.11
C VAL A 261 -27.20 -1.95 -20.05
N LEU A 262 -26.09 -1.27 -20.35
CA LEU A 262 -25.59 -0.18 -19.51
C LEU A 262 -26.54 1.04 -19.56
N ASP A 263 -27.35 1.23 -18.53
CA ASP A 263 -28.23 2.38 -18.42
C ASP A 263 -27.53 3.62 -17.86
N ALA A 264 -28.15 4.78 -18.09
CA ALA A 264 -27.62 6.05 -17.62
C ALA A 264 -27.58 6.11 -16.08
N GLY A 265 -26.37 6.07 -15.51
CA GLY A 265 -26.13 6.09 -14.06
C GLY A 265 -25.87 4.72 -13.44
N GLU A 266 -25.81 3.68 -14.27
CA GLU A 266 -25.35 2.34 -13.91
C GLU A 266 -23.82 2.27 -13.96
N ASP A 267 -23.22 2.75 -15.06
CA ASP A 267 -21.78 2.92 -15.32
C ASP A 267 -21.01 3.55 -14.13
N TRP A 268 -20.54 2.69 -13.23
CA TRP A 268 -19.96 3.13 -11.96
C TRP A 268 -18.53 3.64 -12.16
N ASP A 269 -17.75 2.99 -13.02
CA ASP A 269 -16.34 3.26 -13.22
C ASP A 269 -16.06 4.16 -14.44
N GLY A 270 -17.07 4.37 -15.30
CA GLY A 270 -17.06 5.30 -16.42
C GLY A 270 -16.40 4.76 -17.68
N ASP A 271 -16.24 3.45 -17.80
CA ASP A 271 -15.53 2.80 -18.91
C ASP A 271 -16.43 2.55 -20.15
N GLY A 272 -17.75 2.56 -19.95
CA GLY A 272 -18.76 2.37 -20.98
C GLY A 272 -19.02 0.89 -21.35
N VAL A 273 -18.56 -0.03 -20.52
CA VAL A 273 -18.82 -1.48 -20.55
C VAL A 273 -19.84 -1.82 -19.46
N LEU A 274 -20.51 -2.97 -19.59
CA LEU A 274 -21.55 -3.37 -18.64
C LEU A 274 -20.97 -4.40 -17.67
N ASP A 275 -20.57 -3.95 -16.48
CA ASP A 275 -20.10 -4.84 -15.44
C ASP A 275 -21.22 -5.81 -14.98
N VAL A 276 -21.05 -7.10 -15.25
CA VAL A 276 -21.91 -8.20 -14.79
C VAL A 276 -21.26 -9.00 -13.66
N VAL A 277 -21.88 -10.08 -13.19
CA VAL A 277 -21.26 -10.98 -12.20
C VAL A 277 -20.57 -12.13 -12.90
N GLU A 278 -19.28 -12.32 -12.62
CA GLU A 278 -18.52 -13.38 -13.28
C GLU A 278 -18.07 -14.54 -12.38
N PRO A 279 -18.48 -15.79 -12.71
CA PRO A 279 -18.11 -17.00 -12.00
C PRO A 279 -16.59 -17.26 -12.03
N LYS A 280 -15.99 -17.33 -10.85
CA LYS A 280 -14.59 -17.72 -10.69
C LYS A 280 -14.44 -19.23 -10.59
N PHE A 281 -13.32 -19.75 -11.09
CA PHE A 281 -12.92 -21.14 -10.88
C PHE A 281 -11.42 -21.27 -10.61
N VAL A 282 -11.06 -22.33 -9.89
CA VAL A 282 -9.68 -22.72 -9.60
C VAL A 282 -9.39 -23.96 -10.42
N VAL A 283 -8.34 -23.91 -11.24
CA VAL A 283 -7.92 -25.07 -12.03
C VAL A 283 -6.88 -25.81 -11.20
N GLY A 284 -7.21 -27.05 -10.80
CA GLY A 284 -6.20 -27.95 -10.22
C GLY A 284 -5.21 -28.44 -11.28
N ASP A 285 -4.35 -29.40 -10.94
CA ASP A 285 -3.38 -30.01 -11.89
C ASP A 285 -4.03 -30.78 -13.08
N GLY A 286 -5.35 -30.71 -13.24
CA GLY A 286 -6.13 -31.45 -14.24
C GLY A 286 -6.65 -30.60 -15.39
N ALA A 287 -7.08 -31.27 -16.47
CA ALA A 287 -7.70 -30.64 -17.65
C ALA A 287 -9.17 -30.21 -17.43
N VAL A 288 -9.74 -30.56 -16.28
CA VAL A 288 -11.16 -30.40 -15.97
C VAL A 288 -11.29 -29.75 -14.59
N VAL A 289 -12.14 -28.74 -14.51
CA VAL A 289 -12.61 -28.18 -13.24
C VAL A 289 -13.81 -29.01 -12.77
N GLU A 290 -13.71 -29.57 -11.56
CA GLU A 290 -14.75 -30.45 -11.01
C GLU A 290 -16.10 -29.73 -10.87
N SER A 291 -16.08 -28.50 -10.35
CA SER A 291 -17.27 -27.66 -10.26
C SER A 291 -16.93 -26.18 -10.30
N ILE A 292 -17.69 -25.41 -11.06
CA ILE A 292 -17.72 -23.94 -11.03
C ILE A 292 -19.03 -23.54 -10.35
N GLU A 293 -18.94 -22.75 -9.28
CA GLU A 293 -20.11 -22.14 -8.65
C GLU A 293 -20.54 -20.94 -9.49
N VAL A 294 -21.80 -20.95 -9.91
CA VAL A 294 -22.37 -19.93 -10.80
C VAL A 294 -23.53 -19.28 -10.07
N ASP A 295 -23.38 -17.99 -9.83
CA ASP A 295 -24.41 -17.12 -9.27
C ASP A 295 -24.26 -15.75 -9.93
N VAL A 296 -24.79 -15.63 -11.15
CA VAL A 296 -24.67 -14.40 -11.94
C VAL A 296 -25.89 -13.50 -11.81
N ASN A 297 -26.72 -13.77 -10.81
CA ASN A 297 -28.01 -13.13 -10.64
C ASN A 297 -27.97 -12.11 -9.50
N PRO A 298 -27.80 -10.80 -9.79
CA PRO A 298 -27.60 -9.78 -8.76
C PRO A 298 -28.78 -9.62 -7.79
N ASP A 299 -29.98 -10.04 -8.19
CA ASP A 299 -31.21 -9.92 -7.39
C ASP A 299 -31.39 -11.04 -6.34
N ASP A 300 -30.49 -12.04 -6.28
CA ASP A 300 -30.57 -13.22 -5.40
C ASP A 300 -31.91 -14.01 -5.50
N ASP A 301 -32.71 -13.78 -6.55
CA ASP A 301 -34.02 -14.42 -6.76
C ASP A 301 -33.94 -15.73 -7.55
N ILE A 302 -32.82 -15.99 -8.22
CA ILE A 302 -32.44 -17.28 -8.82
C ILE A 302 -31.47 -17.98 -7.87
N GLN A 303 -31.70 -19.27 -7.60
CA GLN A 303 -30.76 -20.03 -6.76
C GLN A 303 -29.41 -20.24 -7.46
N PRO A 304 -28.29 -20.11 -6.72
CA PRO A 304 -26.97 -20.46 -7.22
C PRO A 304 -26.93 -21.88 -7.78
N GLY A 305 -26.18 -22.05 -8.86
CA GLY A 305 -26.03 -23.32 -9.56
C GLY A 305 -24.57 -23.76 -9.64
N ARG A 306 -24.35 -24.96 -10.17
CA ARG A 306 -23.01 -25.49 -10.41
C ARG A 306 -22.87 -26.04 -11.81
N LEU A 307 -21.80 -25.64 -12.50
CA LEU A 307 -21.34 -26.30 -13.71
C LEU A 307 -20.37 -27.40 -13.30
N GLU A 308 -20.70 -28.65 -13.61
CA GLU A 308 -19.87 -29.80 -13.24
C GLU A 308 -19.02 -30.26 -14.43
N ASN A 309 -17.79 -30.70 -14.13
CA ASN A 309 -16.86 -31.30 -15.08
C ASN A 309 -16.58 -30.41 -16.31
N VAL A 310 -16.24 -29.15 -16.07
CA VAL A 310 -15.96 -28.17 -17.13
C VAL A 310 -14.55 -28.41 -17.66
N ALA A 311 -14.44 -28.79 -18.93
CA ALA A 311 -13.14 -28.93 -19.60
C ALA A 311 -12.56 -27.54 -19.87
N VAL A 312 -11.40 -27.26 -19.27
CA VAL A 312 -10.70 -25.98 -19.41
C VAL A 312 -9.40 -26.11 -20.20
N ARG A 313 -9.01 -27.34 -20.53
CA ARG A 313 -7.90 -27.64 -21.44
C ARG A 313 -8.36 -28.55 -22.57
N ASP A 314 -7.78 -28.35 -23.74
CA ASP A 314 -8.03 -29.16 -24.93
C ASP A 314 -7.28 -30.51 -24.89
N GLU A 315 -7.42 -31.31 -25.96
CA GLU A 315 -6.73 -32.60 -26.09
C GLU A 315 -5.19 -32.47 -26.16
N SER A 316 -4.68 -31.27 -26.48
CA SER A 316 -3.26 -30.94 -26.53
C SER A 316 -2.72 -30.45 -25.18
N GLY A 317 -3.59 -30.22 -24.19
CA GLY A 317 -3.26 -29.69 -22.87
C GLY A 317 -3.18 -28.16 -22.80
N GLU A 318 -3.58 -27.47 -23.87
CA GLU A 318 -3.63 -26.01 -23.97
C GLU A 318 -4.96 -25.49 -23.42
N TYR A 319 -4.98 -24.27 -22.86
CA TYR A 319 -6.20 -23.68 -22.32
C TYR A 319 -7.23 -23.41 -23.42
N VAL A 320 -8.48 -23.75 -23.15
CA VAL A 320 -9.57 -23.49 -24.10
C VAL A 320 -9.95 -22.01 -24.06
N GLU A 321 -10.30 -21.43 -25.20
CA GLU A 321 -10.75 -20.04 -25.27
C GLU A 321 -12.21 -19.87 -24.80
N LYS A 322 -13.00 -20.95 -24.91
CA LYS A 322 -14.43 -20.96 -24.58
C LYS A 322 -14.86 -22.23 -23.87
N ILE A 323 -15.86 -22.10 -23.00
CA ILE A 323 -16.61 -23.20 -22.41
C ILE A 323 -18.06 -23.20 -22.90
N THR A 324 -18.65 -24.38 -23.01
CA THR A 324 -20.07 -24.53 -23.40
C THR A 324 -20.93 -24.82 -22.17
N VAL A 325 -21.86 -23.91 -21.90
CA VAL A 325 -22.91 -24.05 -20.89
C VAL A 325 -24.13 -24.69 -21.53
N ALA A 326 -24.31 -26.00 -21.32
CA ALA A 326 -25.35 -26.77 -22.01
C ALA A 326 -26.79 -26.41 -21.58
N LYS A 327 -26.96 -25.92 -20.36
CA LYS A 327 -28.26 -25.51 -19.78
C LYS A 327 -28.03 -24.30 -18.89
N SER A 328 -29.05 -23.47 -18.74
CA SER A 328 -28.98 -22.35 -17.82
C SER A 328 -28.80 -22.83 -16.38
N VAL A 329 -27.87 -22.19 -15.65
CA VAL A 329 -27.43 -22.54 -14.30
C VAL A 329 -27.13 -21.23 -13.56
N GLY A 330 -27.70 -21.03 -12.37
CA GLY A 330 -27.35 -19.90 -11.49
C GLY A 330 -27.51 -18.52 -12.13
N GLY A 331 -28.50 -18.34 -13.00
CA GLY A 331 -28.72 -17.10 -13.77
C GLY A 331 -28.01 -17.08 -15.13
N LEU A 332 -26.95 -17.87 -15.33
CA LEU A 332 -26.19 -17.90 -16.58
C LEU A 332 -27.01 -18.63 -17.65
N ALA A 333 -27.12 -18.06 -18.86
CA ALA A 333 -27.87 -18.67 -19.96
C ALA A 333 -27.11 -19.87 -20.58
N ALA A 334 -27.81 -20.68 -21.37
CA ALA A 334 -27.15 -21.72 -22.15
C ALA A 334 -26.46 -21.09 -23.36
N GLY A 335 -25.17 -21.37 -23.56
CA GLY A 335 -24.36 -20.74 -24.61
C GLY A 335 -22.88 -21.08 -24.51
N ASP A 336 -22.09 -20.50 -25.41
CA ASP A 336 -20.64 -20.56 -25.36
C ASP A 336 -20.10 -19.25 -24.78
N TYR A 337 -19.32 -19.36 -23.71
CA TYR A 337 -18.76 -18.23 -22.99
C TYR A 337 -17.25 -18.24 -23.10
N PHE A 338 -16.64 -17.06 -23.12
CA PHE A 338 -15.20 -16.95 -23.07
C PHE A 338 -14.71 -17.34 -21.66
N VAL A 339 -13.46 -17.77 -21.58
CA VAL A 339 -12.79 -18.01 -20.30
C VAL A 339 -11.42 -17.34 -20.33
N ARG A 340 -11.08 -16.73 -19.21
CA ARG A 340 -9.79 -16.06 -19.02
C ARG A 340 -9.05 -16.74 -17.89
N PHE A 341 -7.74 -16.91 -18.08
CA PHE A 341 -6.88 -17.61 -17.14
C PHE A 341 -5.83 -16.66 -16.57
N ASP A 342 -5.59 -16.75 -15.27
CA ASP A 342 -4.46 -16.12 -14.61
C ASP A 342 -3.18 -16.96 -14.76
N ASN A 343 -2.06 -16.41 -14.30
CA ASN A 343 -0.76 -17.07 -14.40
C ASN A 343 -0.66 -18.35 -13.54
N ASP A 344 -1.54 -18.52 -12.55
CA ASP A 344 -1.61 -19.71 -11.70
C ASP A 344 -2.53 -20.78 -12.30
N GLY A 345 -3.13 -20.50 -13.47
CA GLY A 345 -4.04 -21.37 -14.19
C GLY A 345 -5.48 -21.30 -13.73
N ASN A 346 -5.79 -20.52 -12.67
CA ASN A 346 -7.17 -20.24 -12.30
C ASN A 346 -7.81 -19.32 -13.33
N GLY A 347 -9.12 -19.13 -13.24
CA GLY A 347 -9.79 -18.28 -14.20
C GLY A 347 -11.18 -17.86 -13.79
N PHE A 348 -11.83 -17.21 -14.73
CA PHE A 348 -13.22 -16.82 -14.63
C PHE A 348 -13.90 -16.99 -15.99
N VAL A 349 -15.22 -17.14 -15.94
CA VAL A 349 -16.05 -17.16 -17.14
C VAL A 349 -16.36 -15.73 -17.50
N ASP A 350 -15.88 -15.32 -18.67
CA ASP A 350 -16.02 -13.98 -19.24
C ASP A 350 -17.40 -13.90 -19.93
N VAL A 351 -18.34 -13.23 -19.25
CA VAL A 351 -19.77 -13.26 -19.56
C VAL A 351 -20.15 -12.19 -20.58
N ASP A 352 -19.55 -11.01 -20.47
CA ASP A 352 -19.86 -9.86 -21.31
C ASP A 352 -18.83 -9.64 -22.44
N GLY A 353 -17.67 -10.28 -22.37
CA GLY A 353 -16.67 -10.36 -23.44
C GLY A 353 -15.61 -9.25 -23.39
N ASP A 354 -15.40 -8.61 -22.25
CA ASP A 354 -14.51 -7.45 -22.11
C ASP A 354 -13.06 -7.80 -21.70
N ASP A 355 -12.79 -9.07 -21.41
CA ASP A 355 -11.52 -9.62 -20.91
C ASP A 355 -11.15 -9.24 -19.46
N GLU A 356 -12.01 -8.52 -18.74
CA GLU A 356 -11.86 -8.16 -17.33
C GLU A 356 -12.81 -8.98 -16.46
N ARG A 357 -12.62 -8.96 -15.14
CA ARG A 357 -13.49 -9.69 -14.21
C ARG A 357 -14.27 -8.75 -13.33
N ASP A 358 -15.58 -8.89 -13.36
CA ASP A 358 -16.53 -7.99 -12.73
C ASP A 358 -17.50 -8.67 -11.72
N GLY A 359 -18.16 -7.80 -10.93
CA GLY A 359 -19.35 -8.10 -10.11
C GLY A 359 -19.29 -9.19 -9.02
N ALA A 360 -18.25 -9.29 -8.18
CA ALA A 360 -18.38 -10.14 -7.00
C ALA A 360 -19.38 -9.61 -5.95
N SER A 361 -20.40 -10.41 -5.63
CA SER A 361 -21.23 -10.23 -4.43
C SER A 361 -20.35 -10.30 -3.17
N VAL A 362 -19.98 -9.13 -2.63
CA VAL A 362 -19.23 -9.01 -1.36
C VAL A 362 -20.16 -9.26 -0.18
N ALA A 363 -20.60 -10.50 -0.03
CA ALA A 363 -21.15 -10.95 1.24
C ALA A 363 -20.05 -10.97 2.33
N ASN A 364 -18.76 -11.20 1.99
CA ASN A 364 -17.70 -11.30 3.00
C ASN A 364 -16.28 -11.00 2.48
N VAL A 365 -15.85 -9.74 2.55
CA VAL A 365 -14.42 -9.35 2.39
C VAL A 365 -13.52 -9.96 3.48
N ILE A 366 -14.08 -10.60 4.51
CA ILE A 366 -13.36 -11.18 5.65
C ILE A 366 -13.21 -12.71 5.55
N SER A 367 -13.98 -13.41 4.70
CA SER A 367 -13.95 -14.90 4.66
C SER A 367 -13.00 -15.50 3.65
N ASP A 368 -12.50 -14.74 2.68
CA ASP A 368 -11.73 -15.27 1.55
C ASP A 368 -10.20 -15.10 1.72
N VAL A 369 -9.73 -15.19 2.97
CA VAL A 369 -8.30 -15.29 3.30
C VAL A 369 -7.94 -16.68 3.79
#